data_AF-A0A3E2TLW3-F1
#
_entry.id   AF-A0A3E2TLW3-F1
#
_cell.length_a   1.000
_cell.length_b   1.000
_cell.length_c   1.000
_cell.angle_alpha   90.00
_cell.angle_beta   90.00
_cell.angle_gamma   90.00
#
_symmetry.space_group_name_H-M   'P 1'
#
loop_
_entity.id
_entity.type
_entity.pdbx_description
1 polymer ?
#
loop_
_entity_poly.entity_id
_entity_poly.type
_entity_poly.pdbx_seq_one_letter_code
_entity_poly.pdbx_strand_id
1 'polypeptide(L)'
;MNHHLAGKLRQRCRRLCRHKRKTLYRVQIKLGLKTIETIGLYDTGNCLYEPIRRKPVSIIGKELAARLFEGEMEWDTRFRLIPYSSIGVENGLLRGFVADELIVFEGRYFFQTSYPVLAVAKQPFGKTDGYEIILHPNMV
;
A
#
# COMPACT_ATOMS: atom_id res chain seq x y z
N MET A 1 -1.92 20.58 36.73
CA MET A 1 -1.37 19.96 35.50
C MET A 1 -1.69 18.47 35.45
N ASN A 2 -2.49 18.07 34.46
CA ASN A 2 -2.37 16.82 33.70
C ASN A 2 -2.59 15.43 34.35
N HIS A 3 -3.63 15.23 35.17
CA HIS A 3 -4.15 13.87 35.45
C HIS A 3 -5.51 13.54 34.79
N HIS A 4 -6.19 14.53 34.19
CA HIS A 4 -7.54 14.35 33.65
C HIS A 4 -7.59 13.98 32.14
N LEU A 5 -6.48 14.13 31.40
CA LEU A 5 -6.38 13.82 29.97
C LEU A 5 -6.12 12.33 29.69
N ALA A 6 -5.54 11.58 30.63
CA ALA A 6 -5.22 10.16 30.44
C ALA A 6 -6.46 9.25 30.44
N GLY A 7 -7.54 9.65 31.15
CA GLY A 7 -8.79 8.89 31.22
C GLY A 7 -9.63 8.95 29.93
N LYS A 8 -9.65 10.10 29.25
CA LYS A 8 -10.42 10.29 28.00
C LYS A 8 -9.80 9.57 26.79
N LEU A 9 -8.49 9.36 26.78
CA LEU A 9 -7.79 8.61 25.72
C LEU A 9 -8.06 7.10 25.80
N ARG A 10 -8.16 6.52 27.01
CA ARG A 10 -8.49 5.09 27.19
C ARG A 10 -9.93 4.74 26.82
N GLN A 11 -10.87 5.68 26.95
CA GLN A 11 -12.27 5.49 26.54
C GLN A 11 -12.47 5.59 25.03
N ARG A 12 -11.59 6.31 24.31
CA ARG A 12 -11.67 6.41 22.84
C ARG A 12 -11.21 5.13 22.13
N CYS A 13 -10.24 4.41 22.71
CA CYS A 13 -9.83 3.09 22.23
C CYS A 13 -10.92 2.00 22.37
N ARG A 14 -11.84 2.10 23.34
CA ARG A 14 -12.90 1.07 23.52
C ARG A 14 -14.08 1.21 22.55
N ARG A 15 -14.26 2.35 21.87
CA ARG A 15 -15.30 2.51 20.84
C ARG A 15 -14.86 2.12 19.43
N LEU A 16 -13.57 1.91 19.20
CA LEU A 16 -13.02 1.46 17.92
C LEU A 16 -13.03 -0.08 17.78
N CYS A 17 -13.41 -0.81 18.82
CA CYS A 17 -13.56 -2.28 18.81
C CYS A 17 -14.95 -2.78 18.39
N ARG A 18 -15.75 -1.98 17.69
CA ARG A 18 -17.05 -2.41 17.14
C ARG A 18 -17.02 -2.28 15.62
N HIS A 19 -17.09 -3.44 14.96
CA HIS A 19 -17.03 -3.70 13.52
C HIS A 19 -15.62 -3.96 12.99
N LYS A 20 -15.23 -5.24 12.93
CA LYS A 20 -14.27 -5.75 11.93
C LYS A 20 -14.83 -5.46 10.53
N ARG A 21 -14.77 -4.20 10.07
CA ARG A 21 -14.94 -3.85 8.66
C ARG A 21 -13.71 -4.42 7.97
N LYS A 22 -13.91 -5.32 7.01
CA LYS A 22 -12.82 -5.94 6.26
C LYS A 22 -11.94 -4.83 5.69
N THR A 23 -10.70 -4.72 6.18
CA THR A 23 -9.66 -3.83 5.64
C THR A 23 -8.92 -4.48 4.48
N LEU A 24 -9.36 -5.67 4.05
CA LEU A 24 -8.77 -6.44 2.97
C LEU A 24 -9.66 -6.34 1.74
N TYR A 25 -9.07 -5.92 0.63
CA TYR A 25 -9.71 -5.75 -0.65
C TYR A 25 -9.11 -6.70 -1.66
N ARG A 26 -9.92 -7.18 -2.60
CA ARG A 26 -9.37 -7.84 -3.79
C ARG A 26 -8.84 -6.74 -4.70
N VAL A 27 -7.67 -6.97 -5.27
CA VAL A 27 -6.94 -5.99 -6.06
C VAL A 27 -6.45 -6.64 -7.34
N GLN A 28 -6.50 -5.91 -8.44
CA GLN A 28 -5.88 -6.29 -9.70
C GLN A 28 -4.86 -5.23 -10.10
N ILE A 29 -3.67 -5.67 -10.48
CA ILE A 29 -2.56 -4.82 -10.94
C ILE A 29 -2.24 -5.21 -12.37
N LYS A 30 -2.17 -4.23 -13.27
CA LYS A 30 -1.74 -4.42 -14.66
C LYS A 30 -0.42 -3.73 -14.91
N LEU A 31 0.53 -4.46 -15.50
CA LEU A 31 1.83 -3.97 -15.95
C LEU A 31 2.19 -4.65 -17.28
N GLY A 32 2.26 -3.87 -18.36
CA GLY A 32 2.46 -4.35 -19.72
C GLY A 32 1.36 -5.32 -20.13
N LEU A 33 1.77 -6.53 -20.54
CA LEU A 33 0.87 -7.63 -20.88
C LEU A 33 0.43 -8.45 -19.66
N LYS A 34 0.99 -8.18 -18.47
CA LYS A 34 0.76 -8.96 -17.28
C LYS A 34 -0.31 -8.33 -16.40
N THR A 35 -1.23 -9.16 -15.92
CA THR A 35 -2.26 -8.78 -14.96
C THR A 35 -2.25 -9.78 -13.81
N ILE A 36 -2.13 -9.28 -12.59
CA ILE A 36 -2.11 -10.12 -11.38
C ILE A 36 -3.24 -9.68 -10.44
N GLU A 37 -4.01 -10.65 -9.96
CA GLU A 37 -4.93 -10.46 -8.85
C GLU A 37 -4.29 -10.87 -7.52
N THR A 38 -4.57 -10.10 -6.47
CA THR A 38 -4.09 -10.33 -5.10
C THR A 38 -5.03 -9.71 -4.07
N ILE A 39 -4.68 -9.83 -2.79
CA ILE A 39 -5.35 -9.18 -1.67
C ILE A 39 -4.52 -7.99 -1.20
N GLY A 40 -5.18 -6.85 -1.01
CA GLY A 40 -4.60 -5.61 -0.51
C GLY A 40 -5.15 -5.19 0.84
N LEU A 41 -4.27 -4.75 1.73
CA LEU A 41 -4.62 -4.15 3.01
C LEU A 41 -4.82 -2.64 2.83
N TYR A 42 -6.02 -2.15 3.08
CA TYR A 42 -6.29 -0.72 3.25
C TYR A 42 -5.64 -0.23 4.53
N ASP A 43 -4.63 0.63 4.39
CA ASP A 43 -3.87 1.17 5.51
C ASP A 43 -4.06 2.68 5.62
N THR A 44 -4.92 3.11 6.55
CA THR A 44 -5.13 4.53 6.87
C THR A 44 -3.86 5.24 7.35
N GLY A 45 -2.83 4.48 7.79
CA GLY A 45 -1.55 5.02 8.24
C GLY A 45 -0.54 5.21 7.11
N ASN A 46 -0.81 4.71 5.90
CA ASN A 46 0.09 4.90 4.77
C ASN A 46 -0.08 6.31 4.20
N CYS A 47 0.88 7.18 4.52
CA CYS A 47 0.94 8.57 4.05
C CYS A 47 2.03 8.77 2.98
N LEU A 48 2.47 7.73 2.28
CA LEU A 48 3.56 7.83 1.30
C LEU A 48 3.11 8.48 -0.01
N TYR A 49 3.89 9.47 -0.43
CA TYR A 49 3.73 10.15 -1.71
C TYR A 49 5.06 10.18 -2.46
N GLU A 50 4.98 10.04 -3.78
CA GLU A 50 6.10 10.19 -4.69
C GLU A 50 6.59 11.66 -4.68
N PRO A 51 7.90 11.92 -4.56
CA PRO A 51 8.40 13.25 -4.19
C PRO A 51 8.19 14.34 -5.25
N ILE A 52 8.13 14.01 -6.53
CA ILE A 52 8.08 15.01 -7.62
C ILE A 52 6.63 15.41 -7.92
N ARG A 53 5.75 14.43 -8.18
CA ARG A 53 4.36 14.68 -8.58
C ARG A 53 3.36 14.50 -7.44
N ARG A 54 3.83 14.18 -6.23
CA ARG A 54 3.00 13.93 -5.04
C ARG A 54 1.87 12.93 -5.31
N LYS A 55 2.15 11.93 -6.15
CA LYS A 55 1.21 10.82 -6.37
C LYS A 55 1.19 9.91 -5.14
N PRO A 56 0.02 9.42 -4.69
CA PRO A 56 -0.05 8.44 -3.62
C PRO A 56 0.75 7.18 -3.99
N VAL A 57 1.30 6.51 -2.98
CA VAL A 57 2.16 5.33 -3.16
C VAL A 57 1.61 4.16 -2.36
N SER A 58 1.22 3.09 -3.07
CA SER A 58 0.92 1.80 -2.46
C SER A 58 2.18 0.94 -2.42
N ILE A 59 2.30 0.06 -1.42
CA ILE A 59 3.52 -0.73 -1.18
C ILE A 59 3.23 -2.21 -1.49
N ILE A 60 4.04 -2.85 -2.33
CA ILE A 60 3.92 -4.27 -2.68
C ILE A 60 5.06 -5.10 -2.07
N GLY A 61 4.78 -6.38 -1.80
CA GLY A 61 5.77 -7.37 -1.38
C GLY A 61 6.75 -7.70 -2.51
N LYS A 62 7.91 -8.26 -2.16
CA LYS A 62 8.95 -8.63 -3.15
C LYS A 62 8.49 -9.74 -4.07
N GLU A 63 7.73 -10.69 -3.54
CA GLU A 63 7.20 -11.85 -4.26
C GLU A 63 6.19 -11.39 -5.33
N LEU A 64 5.28 -10.48 -4.96
CA LEU A 64 4.36 -9.86 -5.92
C LEU A 64 5.09 -9.03 -6.98
N ALA A 65 6.10 -8.25 -6.56
CA ALA A 65 6.93 -7.51 -7.51
C ALA A 65 7.63 -8.44 -8.51
N ALA A 66 8.27 -9.51 -8.03
CA ALA A 66 8.93 -10.49 -8.89
C ALA A 66 7.94 -11.13 -9.87
N ARG A 67 6.72 -11.46 -9.43
CA ARG A 67 5.67 -11.96 -10.32
C ARG A 67 5.26 -10.90 -11.35
N LEU A 68 5.11 -9.63 -10.98
CA LEU A 68 4.78 -8.57 -11.94
C LEU A 68 5.84 -8.38 -13.02
N PHE A 69 7.11 -8.52 -12.65
CA PHE A 69 8.25 -8.29 -13.53
C PHE A 69 8.81 -9.53 -14.22
N GLU A 70 8.33 -10.72 -13.89
CA GLU A 70 8.79 -11.95 -14.55
C GLU A 70 8.52 -11.86 -16.06
N GLY A 71 9.61 -11.87 -16.84
CA GLY A 71 9.61 -11.69 -18.30
C GLY A 71 9.91 -10.26 -18.77
N GLU A 72 9.98 -9.28 -17.87
CA GLU A 72 10.25 -7.87 -18.19
C GLU A 72 11.70 -7.54 -17.83
N MET A 73 12.51 -7.10 -18.80
CA MET A 73 13.88 -6.62 -18.54
C MET A 73 13.94 -5.10 -18.29
N GLU A 74 12.91 -4.34 -18.70
CA GLU A 74 12.95 -2.87 -18.67
C GLU A 74 12.70 -2.25 -17.28
N TRP A 75 12.12 -2.98 -16.33
CA TRP A 75 11.73 -2.39 -15.04
C TRP A 75 12.92 -1.93 -14.18
N ASP A 76 14.10 -2.55 -14.36
CA ASP A 76 15.32 -2.16 -13.66
C ASP A 76 15.80 -0.74 -14.04
N THR A 77 15.33 -0.20 -15.17
CA THR A 77 15.73 1.13 -15.66
C THR A 77 14.72 2.25 -15.36
N ARG A 78 13.47 1.91 -15.00
CA ARG A 78 12.37 2.89 -14.80
C ARG A 78 11.84 2.93 -13.36
N PHE A 79 12.73 2.91 -12.37
CA PHE A 79 12.35 3.06 -10.97
C PHE A 79 12.41 4.52 -10.48
N ARG A 80 11.55 4.84 -9.52
CA ARG A 80 11.54 6.06 -8.72
C ARG A 80 12.07 5.75 -7.33
N LEU A 81 12.90 6.63 -6.79
CA LEU A 81 13.25 6.57 -5.37
C LEU A 81 12.20 7.34 -4.57
N ILE A 82 11.57 6.66 -3.62
CA ILE A 82 10.49 7.20 -2.80
C ILE A 82 11.02 7.28 -1.36
N PRO A 83 11.33 8.50 -0.87
CA PRO A 83 11.65 8.71 0.53
C PRO A 83 10.49 8.24 1.41
N TYR A 84 10.81 7.53 2.47
CA TYR A 84 9.84 7.09 3.46
C TYR A 84 10.40 7.24 4.87
N SER A 85 9.50 7.38 5.83
CA SER A 85 9.83 7.28 7.25
C SER A 85 8.87 6.27 7.86
N SER A 86 9.40 5.37 8.68
CA SER A 86 8.60 4.39 9.40
C SER A 86 9.11 4.28 10.83
N ILE A 87 8.35 3.59 11.68
CA ILE A 87 8.80 3.30 13.04
C ILE A 87 10.14 2.56 12.96
N GLY A 88 11.18 3.14 13.56
CA GLY A 88 12.55 2.59 13.56
C GLY A 88 13.38 2.86 12.31
N VAL A 89 12.88 3.61 11.31
CA VAL A 89 13.64 3.99 10.12
C VAL A 89 13.48 5.49 9.85
N GLU A 90 14.56 6.23 10.08
CA GLU A 90 14.69 7.63 9.65
C GLU A 90 15.33 7.70 8.26
N ASN A 91 14.85 8.60 7.40
CA ASN A 91 15.36 8.84 6.05
C ASN A 91 15.47 7.59 5.16
N GLY A 92 14.47 6.70 5.23
CA GLY A 92 14.40 5.53 4.38
C GLY A 92 14.16 5.86 2.91
N LEU A 93 14.58 4.96 2.02
CA LEU A 93 14.27 5.00 0.59
C LEU A 93 13.66 3.68 0.13
N LEU A 94 12.54 3.73 -0.60
CA LEU A 94 11.98 2.59 -1.35
C LEU A 94 12.23 2.79 -2.84
N ARG A 95 12.38 1.67 -3.56
CA ARG A 95 12.26 1.67 -5.02
C ARG A 95 10.79 1.53 -5.37
N GLY A 96 10.30 2.40 -6.25
CA GLY A 96 8.97 2.28 -6.80
C GLY A 96 8.97 2.36 -8.32
N PHE A 97 7.84 2.04 -8.92
CA PHE A 97 7.61 2.04 -10.35
C PHE A 97 6.18 2.50 -10.62
N VAL A 98 5.87 2.68 -11.90
CA VAL A 98 4.51 2.99 -12.35
C VAL A 98 3.95 1.77 -13.05
N ALA A 99 2.84 1.24 -12.54
CA ALA A 99 2.06 0.24 -13.26
C ALA A 99 1.11 0.92 -14.25
N ASP A 100 0.47 0.18 -15.14
CA ASP A 100 -0.53 0.77 -16.05
C ASP A 100 -1.82 1.06 -15.30
N GLU A 101 -2.23 0.13 -14.42
CA GLU A 101 -3.51 0.18 -13.74
C GLU A 101 -3.49 -0.55 -12.40
N LEU A 102 -4.25 -0.01 -11.44
CA LEU A 102 -4.61 -0.64 -10.18
C LEU A 102 -6.13 -0.57 -10.04
N ILE A 103 -6.78 -1.72 -9.88
CA ILE A 103 -8.22 -1.82 -9.59
C ILE A 103 -8.39 -2.40 -8.18
N VAL A 104 -9.16 -1.72 -7.35
CA VAL A 104 -9.55 -2.19 -6.00
C VAL A 104 -11.05 -2.50 -6.01
N PHE A 105 -11.41 -3.74 -5.68
CA PHE A 105 -12.80 -4.20 -5.71
C PHE A 105 -13.44 -4.12 -4.32
N GLU A 106 -14.56 -3.41 -4.19
CA GLU A 106 -15.38 -3.31 -2.99
C GLU A 106 -16.82 -3.75 -3.26
N GLY A 107 -17.10 -5.03 -3.01
CA GLY A 107 -18.43 -5.60 -3.27
C GLY A 107 -18.79 -5.57 -4.75
N ARG A 108 -19.73 -4.69 -5.14
CA ARG A 108 -20.16 -4.48 -6.53
C ARG A 108 -19.46 -3.29 -7.20
N TYR A 109 -18.73 -2.49 -6.43
CA TYR A 109 -18.03 -1.30 -6.91
C TYR A 109 -16.55 -1.62 -7.10
N PHE A 110 -15.89 -0.80 -7.90
CA PHE A 110 -14.44 -0.83 -8.05
C PHE A 110 -13.89 0.59 -8.14
N PHE A 111 -12.67 0.76 -7.65
CA PHE A 111 -11.88 1.98 -7.75
C PHE A 111 -10.71 1.72 -8.68
N GLN A 112 -10.63 2.47 -9.77
CA GLN A 112 -9.60 2.33 -10.78
C GLN A 112 -8.64 3.52 -10.70
N THR A 113 -7.36 3.21 -10.55
CA THR A 113 -6.27 4.20 -10.60
C THR A 113 -5.40 3.92 -11.81
N SER A 114 -5.36 4.84 -12.77
CA SER A 114 -4.44 4.78 -13.91
C SER A 114 -3.06 5.31 -13.54
N TYR A 115 -2.01 4.67 -14.05
CA TYR A 115 -0.62 5.01 -13.77
C TYR A 115 -0.31 5.15 -12.25
N PRO A 116 -0.70 4.17 -11.42
CA PRO A 116 -0.46 4.18 -9.99
C PRO A 116 1.04 4.07 -9.70
N VAL A 117 1.49 4.68 -8.60
CA VAL A 117 2.86 4.50 -8.11
C VAL A 117 2.87 3.38 -7.09
N LEU A 118 3.66 2.34 -7.36
CA LEU A 118 3.84 1.19 -6.48
C LEU A 118 5.29 1.16 -5.98
N ALA A 119 5.49 0.97 -4.68
CA ALA A 119 6.80 0.81 -4.07
C ALA A 119 7.04 -0.63 -3.63
N VAL A 120 8.26 -1.16 -3.79
CA VAL A 120 8.61 -2.51 -3.34
C VAL A 120 9.16 -2.44 -1.93
N ALA A 121 8.57 -3.20 -1.01
CA ALA A 121 9.04 -3.25 0.37
C ALA A 121 10.43 -3.91 0.49
N LYS A 122 11.23 -3.38 1.42
CA LYS A 122 12.53 -3.97 1.76
C LYS A 122 12.40 -5.27 2.55
N GLN A 123 11.42 -5.33 3.43
CA GLN A 123 11.14 -6.49 4.29
C GLN A 123 9.85 -7.18 3.83
N PRO A 124 9.78 -8.51 3.92
CA PRO A 124 8.54 -9.24 3.63
C PRO A 124 7.42 -8.81 4.58
N PHE A 125 6.20 -8.70 4.05
CA PHE A 125 4.98 -8.51 4.83
C PHE A 125 3.89 -9.46 4.32
N GLY A 126 2.73 -9.50 4.97
CA GLY A 126 1.60 -10.29 4.48
C GLY A 126 1.54 -11.75 4.95
N LYS A 127 2.45 -12.19 5.83
CA LYS A 127 2.55 -13.61 6.25
C LYS A 127 1.36 -14.14 7.07
N THR A 128 0.61 -13.29 7.76
CA THR A 128 -0.48 -13.72 8.66
C THR A 128 -1.84 -13.63 7.98
N ASP A 129 -2.09 -12.56 7.23
CA ASP A 129 -3.41 -12.27 6.65
C ASP A 129 -3.45 -12.40 5.11
N GLY A 130 -2.33 -12.82 4.49
CA GLY A 130 -2.26 -13.17 3.06
C GLY A 130 -2.30 -11.99 2.08
N TYR A 131 -2.27 -10.74 2.56
CA TYR A 131 -2.20 -9.57 1.68
C TYR A 131 -0.79 -9.40 1.10
N GLU A 132 -0.68 -9.06 -0.18
CA GLU A 132 0.61 -8.84 -0.85
C GLU A 132 0.84 -7.35 -1.21
N ILE A 133 -0.15 -6.50 -0.95
CA ILE A 133 -0.08 -5.03 -1.15
C ILE A 133 -0.68 -4.27 0.04
N ILE A 134 -0.05 -3.17 0.42
CA ILE A 134 -0.58 -2.14 1.33
C ILE A 134 -1.09 -0.99 0.46
N LEU A 135 -2.39 -0.79 0.46
CA LEU A 135 -3.09 0.21 -0.34
C LEU A 135 -3.02 1.56 0.35
N HIS A 136 -2.63 2.57 -0.42
CA HIS A 136 -2.74 3.97 0.00
C HIS A 136 -4.23 4.37 0.09
N PRO A 137 -4.67 5.11 1.13
CA PRO A 137 -6.08 5.46 1.31
C PRO A 137 -6.73 6.19 0.14
N ASN A 138 -5.99 7.07 -0.54
CA ASN A 138 -6.46 7.80 -1.72
C ASN A 138 -6.56 6.96 -3.02
N MET A 139 -6.39 5.64 -2.95
CA MET A 139 -6.56 4.71 -4.07
C MET A 139 -7.71 3.71 -3.86
N VAL A 140 -8.45 3.84 -2.75
CA VAL A 140 -9.56 2.98 -2.32
C VAL A 140 -10.78 3.84 -2.04
#